data_AF-T0ZFK0-F1
#
_entry.id   AF-T0ZFK0-F1
#
_cell.length_a   1.000
_cell.length_b   1.000
_cell.length_c   1.000
_cell.angle_alpha   90.00
_cell.angle_beta   90.00
_cell.angle_gamma   90.00
#
_symmetry.space_group_name_H-M   'P 1'
#
loop_
_entity.id
_entity.type
_entity.pdbx_description
1 polymer ?
#
loop_
_entity_poly.entity_id
_entity_poly.type
_entity_poly.pdbx_seq_one_letter_code
_entity_poly.pdbx_strand_id
1 'polypeptide(L)' 'GAMPTLVIRGELSDILSPEILERMRRVKPDLESLIVPGRGHAPLLDEPEALGAIDRFLARLWARGQ' A
#
# COMPACT_ATOMS: atom_id res chain seq x y z
N GLY A 1 -15.77 -10.67 -7.38
CA GLY A 1 -15.73 -9.35 -6.74
C GLY A 1 -14.36 -8.73 -6.94
N ALA A 2 -14.22 -7.41 -6.86
CA ALA A 2 -12.91 -6.76 -6.95
C ALA A 2 -12.03 -7.21 -5.77
N MET A 3 -10.81 -7.67 -6.07
CA MET A 3 -9.84 -8.05 -5.03
C MET A 3 -9.37 -6.79 -4.30
N PRO A 4 -9.48 -6.72 -2.96
CA PRO A 4 -8.89 -5.63 -2.18
C PRO A 4 -7.36 -5.58 -2.37
N THR A 5 -6.77 -4.39 -2.41
CA THR A 5 -5.33 -4.24 -2.67
C THR A 5 -4.76 -3.08 -1.88
N LEU A 6 -3.61 -3.32 -1.24
CA LEU A 6 -2.77 -2.33 -0.59
C LEU A 6 -1.41 -2.31 -1.30
N VAL A 7 -0.93 -1.12 -1.67
CA VAL A 7 0.43 -0.90 -2.18
C VAL A 7 1.27 -0.20 -1.11
N ILE A 8 2.42 -0.78 -0.77
CA ILE A 8 3.41 -0.15 0.10
C ILE A 8 4.61 0.22 -0.76
N ARG A 9 4.88 1.52 -0.88
CA ARG A 9 5.95 2.09 -1.68
C ARG A 9 6.96 2.78 -0.76
N GLY A 10 8.26 2.58 -0.94
CA GLY A 10 9.25 3.45 -0.30
C GLY A 10 9.37 4.79 -1.03
N GLU A 11 9.53 5.89 -0.28
CA GLU A 11 9.65 7.25 -0.80
C GLU A 11 10.67 7.36 -1.95
N LEU A 12 11.83 6.73 -1.77
CA LEU A 12 12.99 6.74 -2.65
C LEU A 12 13.00 5.55 -3.63
N SER A 13 11.85 4.89 -3.84
CA SER A 13 11.74 3.75 -4.77
C SER A 13 12.07 4.17 -6.21
N ASP A 14 12.97 3.41 -6.82
CA ASP A 14 13.39 3.49 -8.23
C ASP A 14 12.61 2.54 -9.15
N ILE A 15 11.78 1.65 -8.59
CA ILE A 15 11.00 0.66 -9.35
C ILE A 15 9.58 1.16 -9.62
N LEU A 16 8.88 1.61 -8.57
CA LEU A 16 7.51 2.12 -8.69
C LEU A 16 7.53 3.63 -8.54
N SER A 17 7.33 4.37 -9.63
CA SER A 17 7.33 5.83 -9.58
C SER A 17 6.04 6.38 -8.95
N PRO A 18 6.06 7.61 -8.37
CA PRO A 18 4.86 8.26 -7.86
C PRO A 18 3.75 8.42 -8.91
N GLU A 19 4.11 8.71 -10.16
CA GLU A 19 3.17 8.91 -11.27
C GLU A 19 2.47 7.59 -11.63
N ILE A 20 3.20 6.48 -11.59
CA ILE A 20 2.61 5.15 -11.81
C ILE A 20 1.68 4.77 -10.67
N LEU A 21 2.05 5.05 -9.41
CA LEU A 21 1.15 4.82 -8.27
C LEU A 21 -0.15 5.62 -8.40
N GLU A 22 -0.07 6.88 -8.84
CA GLU A 22 -1.25 7.71 -9.11
C GLU A 22 -2.10 7.14 -10.26
N ARG A 23 -1.47 6.65 -11.34
CA ARG A 23 -2.19 5.96 -12.42
C ARG A 23 -2.89 4.69 -11.92
N MET A 24 -2.25 3.91 -11.04
CA MET A 24 -2.85 2.71 -10.43
C MET A 24 -4.10 3.08 -9.64
N ARG A 25 -4.08 4.17 -8.85
CA ARG A 25 -5.24 4.66 -8.09
C ARG A 25 -6.40 5.10 -8.99
N ARG A 26 -6.12 5.66 -10.17
CA ARG A 26 -7.15 6.03 -11.16
C ARG A 26 -7.82 4.80 -11.77
N VAL A 27 -7.05 3.76 -12.08
CA VAL A 27 -7.57 2.50 -12.66
C VAL A 27 -8.29 1.66 -11.62
N LYS A 28 -7.82 1.68 -10.37
CA LYS A 28 -8.40 0.96 -9.23
C LYS A 28 -8.72 1.95 -8.10
N PRO A 29 -9.91 2.60 -8.11
CA PRO A 29 -10.27 3.62 -7.13
C PRO A 29 -10.33 3.12 -5.68
N ASP A 30 -10.48 1.82 -5.46
CA ASP A 30 -10.43 1.17 -4.14
C ASP A 30 -9.02 0.70 -3.74
N LEU A 31 -7.98 1.06 -4.50
CA LEU A 31 -6.59 0.79 -4.16
C LEU A 31 -6.17 1.67 -2.98
N GLU A 32 -5.78 1.03 -1.89
CA GLU A 32 -5.13 1.68 -0.76
C GLU A 32 -3.63 1.76 -1.03
N SER A 33 -2.98 2.83 -0.56
CA SER A 33 -1.53 2.99 -0.73
C SER A 33 -0.89 3.69 0.46
N LEU A 34 0.35 3.32 0.77
CA LEU A 34 1.21 3.94 1.76
C LEU A 34 2.56 4.27 1.12
N ILE A 35 3.09 5.46 1.41
CA ILE A 35 4.49 5.83 1.11
C ILE A 35 5.27 5.82 2.42
N VAL A 36 6.35 5.03 2.48
CA VAL A 36 7.23 4.91 3.66
C VAL A 36 8.43 5.87 3.51
N PRO A 37 8.58 6.87 4.40
CA PRO A 37 9.67 7.85 4.31
C PRO A 37 11.06 7.21 4.36
N GLY A 38 12.01 7.76 3.61
CA GLY A 38 13.42 7.34 3.66
C GLY A 38 13.72 5.91 3.18
N ARG A 39 12.73 5.17 2.63
CA ARG A 39 12.92 3.81 2.10
C ARG A 39 13.04 3.78 0.59
N GLY A 40 13.93 2.92 0.09
CA GLY A 40 14.11 2.62 -1.33
C GLY A 40 12.99 1.73 -1.90
N HIS A 41 13.29 0.92 -2.93
CA HIS A 41 12.26 0.08 -3.55
C HIS A 41 11.70 -1.03 -2.66
N ALA A 42 12.46 -1.49 -1.67
CA ALA A 42 12.04 -2.54 -0.75
C ALA A 42 11.84 -1.97 0.67
N PRO A 43 10.62 -1.52 1.02
CA PRO A 43 10.19 -1.46 2.41
C PRO A 43 10.37 -2.83 3.06
N LEU A 44 10.91 -2.86 4.28
CA LEU A 44 11.20 -4.11 4.98
C LEU A 44 9.97 -4.70 5.67
N LEU A 45 8.87 -3.94 5.72
CA LEU A 45 7.63 -4.31 6.38
C LEU A 45 7.79 -4.46 7.90
N ASP A 46 8.85 -3.86 8.45
CA ASP A 46 9.10 -3.69 9.88
C ASP A 46 8.87 -2.24 10.32
N GLU A 47 8.66 -1.32 9.37
CA GLU A 47 8.41 0.07 9.66
C GLU A 47 7.05 0.23 10.36
N PRO A 48 6.95 1.05 11.42
CA PRO A 48 5.70 1.27 12.13
C PRO A 48 4.54 1.68 11.22
N GLU A 49 4.83 2.48 10.19
CA GLU A 49 3.86 2.90 9.18
C GLU A 49 3.37 1.72 8.33
N ALA A 50 4.30 0.85 7.90
CA ALA A 50 3.99 -0.32 7.09
C ALA A 50 3.16 -1.34 7.88
N LEU A 51 3.60 -1.68 9.09
CA LEU A 51 2.88 -2.56 10.01
C LEU A 51 1.46 -2.04 10.27
N GLY A 52 1.33 -0.76 10.64
CA GLY A 52 0.04 -0.15 10.90
C GLY A 52 -0.89 -0.14 9.67
N ALA A 53 -0.36 0.02 8.46
CA ALA A 53 -1.16 -0.06 7.24
C ALA A 53 -1.64 -1.49 6.95
N ILE A 54 -0.76 -2.49 7.13
CA ILE A 54 -1.10 -3.91 6.96
C ILE A 54 -2.18 -4.32 7.96
N ASP A 55 -2.00 -3.99 9.24
CA ASP A 55 -2.95 -4.35 10.30
C ASP A 55 -4.34 -3.75 10.04
N ARG A 56 -4.41 -2.45 9.70
CA ARG A 56 -5.68 -1.79 9.35
C ARG A 56 -6.32 -2.42 8.12
N PHE A 57 -5.52 -2.73 7.10
CA PHE A 57 -6.01 -3.34 5.87
C PHE A 57 -6.61 -4.72 6.14
N LEU A 58 -5.91 -5.59 6.87
CA LEU A 58 -6.36 -6.95 7.20
C LEU A 58 -7.57 -6.94 8.14
N ALA A 59 -7.58 -6.09 9.19
CA ALA A 59 -8.70 -5.97 10.11
C ALA A 59 -10.00 -5.61 9.37
N ARG A 60 -9.94 -4.66 8.42
CA ARG A 60 -11.07 -4.28 7.57
C ARG A 60 -11.58 -5.44 6.72
N LEU A 61 -10.68 -6.29 6.20
CA LEU A 61 -11.06 -7.44 5.38
C LEU A 61 -11.69 -8.56 6.20
N TRP A 62 -11.15 -8.84 7.38
CA TRP A 62 -11.74 -9.82 8.29
C TRP A 62 -13.13 -9.39 8.76
N ALA A 63 -13.34 -8.10 9.04
CA ALA A 63 -14.66 -7.57 9.38
C ALA A 63 -15.70 -7.68 8.25
N ARG A 64 -15.27 -7.79 6.99
CA ARG A 64 -16.16 -7.95 5.81
C ARG A 64 -16.47 -9.41 5.46
N GLY A 65 -15.66 -10.35 5.98
CA GLY A 65 -15.82 -11.78 5.74
C GLY A 65 -16.65 -12.50 6.80
N GLN A 66 -17.14 -11.77 7.81
CA GLN A 66 -18.20 -12.17 8.74
C GLN A 66 -19.54 -11.63 8.22
#